data_AF-A0A3D0NU36-F1
#
_entry.id   AF-A0A3D0NU36-F1
#
_cell.length_a   1.000
_cell.length_b   1.000
_cell.length_c   1.000
_cell.angle_alpha   90.00
_cell.angle_beta   90.00
_cell.angle_gamma   90.00
#
_symmetry.space_group_name_H-M   'P 1'
#
loop_
_entity.id
_entity.type
_entity.pdbx_description
1 polymer ?
#
loop_
_entity_poly.entity_id
_entity_poly.type
_entity_poly.pdbx_seq_one_letter_code
_entity_poly.pdbx_strand_id
1 'polypeptide(L)'
;MKLNQNKAPVYEALQEYRENRIVSFDVPGHKQGKGNPELTEFLGKQCMSVDVNSMKPLDNLCHPVSVIKEAEELMADAFGAAHAFFMVNGTSSSVQAMVM
;
A
#
# COMPACT_ATOMS: atom_id res chain seq x y z
N MET A 1 14.34 -16.73 12.86
CA MET A 1 15.46 -16.07 12.14
C MET A 1 15.03 -14.65 11.91
N LYS A 2 15.87 -13.64 12.21
CA LYS A 2 15.49 -12.24 11.96
C LYS A 2 15.28 -12.02 10.47
N LEU A 3 14.26 -11.27 10.11
CA LEU A 3 13.95 -10.94 8.72
C LEU A 3 14.89 -9.83 8.21
N ASN A 4 15.00 -9.70 6.88
CA ASN A 4 15.82 -8.65 6.28
C ASN A 4 15.09 -7.30 6.31
N GLN A 5 15.50 -6.44 7.24
CA GLN A 5 14.90 -5.12 7.47
C GLN A 5 15.31 -4.04 6.45
N ASN A 6 16.05 -4.38 5.38
CA ASN A 6 16.36 -3.47 4.27
C ASN A 6 15.33 -3.56 3.11
N LYS A 7 14.27 -4.35 3.27
CA LYS A 7 13.18 -4.47 2.29
C LYS A 7 12.05 -3.52 2.61
N ALA A 8 11.37 -3.04 1.57
CA ALA A 8 10.13 -2.27 1.69
C ALA A 8 9.06 -2.82 0.73
N PRO A 9 8.42 -3.95 1.03
CA PRO A 9 7.61 -4.72 0.06
C PRO A 9 6.52 -3.91 -0.63
N VAL A 10 5.76 -3.11 0.13
CA VAL A 10 4.69 -2.24 -0.43
C VAL A 10 5.27 -1.19 -1.37
N TYR A 11 6.39 -0.56 -0.99
CA TYR A 11 7.04 0.44 -1.82
C TYR A 11 7.62 -0.18 -3.11
N GLU A 12 8.34 -1.29 -2.97
CA GLU A 12 8.92 -2.04 -4.09
C GLU A 12 7.83 -2.47 -5.08
N ALA A 13 6.71 -2.98 -4.59
CA ALA A 13 5.57 -3.38 -5.43
C ALA A 13 4.91 -2.19 -6.16
N LEU A 14 4.79 -1.03 -5.51
CA LEU A 14 4.29 0.19 -6.17
C LEU A 14 5.26 0.68 -7.26
N GLN A 15 6.57 0.59 -7.04
CA GLN A 15 7.58 0.96 -8.04
C GLN A 15 7.54 0.01 -9.23
N GLU A 16 7.48 -1.30 -9.00
CA GLU A 16 7.35 -2.32 -10.05
C GLU A 16 6.05 -2.12 -10.84
N TYR A 17 4.93 -1.88 -10.15
CA TYR A 17 3.65 -1.59 -10.79
C TYR A 17 3.73 -0.37 -11.74
N ARG A 18 4.38 0.70 -11.29
CA ARG A 18 4.61 1.91 -12.08
C ARG A 18 5.51 1.64 -13.30
N GLU A 19 6.56 0.83 -13.15
CA GLU A 19 7.48 0.45 -14.22
C GLU A 19 6.82 -0.42 -15.30
N ASN A 20 5.90 -1.29 -14.90
CA ASN A 20 5.15 -2.17 -15.79
C ASN A 20 4.11 -1.43 -16.66
N ARG A 21 3.90 -0.12 -16.44
CA ARG A 21 2.98 0.75 -17.23
C ARG A 21 1.59 0.15 -17.41
N ILE A 22 1.06 -0.48 -16.36
CA ILE A 22 -0.23 -1.16 -16.39
C ILE A 22 -1.35 -0.14 -16.64
N VAL A 23 -2.15 -0.41 -17.67
CA VAL A 23 -3.36 0.38 -17.97
C VAL A 23 -4.52 -0.20 -17.15
N SER A 24 -4.84 0.45 -16.03
CA SER A 24 -5.96 0.04 -15.19
C SER A 24 -7.31 0.51 -15.75
N PHE A 25 -8.22 -0.42 -15.98
CA PHE A 25 -9.63 -0.13 -16.23
C PHE A 25 -10.46 -0.07 -14.93
N ASP A 26 -9.84 -0.37 -13.78
CA ASP A 26 -10.46 -0.33 -12.46
C ASP A 26 -10.37 1.06 -11.81
N VAL A 27 -10.99 1.27 -10.66
CA VAL A 27 -10.78 2.46 -9.83
C VAL A 27 -9.29 2.62 -9.44
N PRO A 28 -8.83 3.84 -9.11
CA PRO A 28 -9.55 5.12 -9.15
C PRO A 28 -9.82 5.68 -10.57
N GLY A 29 -10.84 6.53 -10.70
CA GLY A 29 -11.31 7.08 -11.98
C GLY A 29 -10.34 8.04 -12.69
N HIS A 30 -9.36 8.62 -11.97
CA HIS A 30 -8.35 9.50 -12.57
C HIS A 30 -7.32 8.75 -13.42
N LYS A 31 -7.29 7.41 -13.41
CA LYS A 31 -6.43 6.57 -14.26
C LYS A 31 -4.96 7.01 -14.24
N GLN A 32 -4.36 7.02 -13.05
CA GLN A 32 -2.98 7.49 -12.83
C GLN A 32 -2.73 8.95 -13.26
N GLY A 33 -3.79 9.77 -13.24
CA GLY A 33 -3.76 11.21 -13.53
C GLY A 33 -4.23 11.58 -14.94
N LYS A 34 -4.40 10.60 -15.84
CA LYS A 34 -4.86 10.85 -17.22
C LYS A 34 -6.29 11.36 -17.32
N GLY A 35 -7.15 10.96 -16.38
CA GLY A 35 -8.56 11.32 -16.35
C GLY A 35 -8.87 12.65 -15.65
N ASN A 36 -7.88 13.28 -15.01
CA ASN A 36 -8.03 14.57 -14.33
C ASN A 36 -6.69 15.34 -14.33
N PRO A 37 -6.43 16.14 -15.39
CA PRO A 37 -5.20 16.91 -15.50
C PRO A 37 -5.02 17.93 -14.37
N GLU A 38 -6.09 18.61 -13.94
CA GLU A 38 -6.05 19.62 -12.89
C GLU A 38 -5.64 19.03 -11.54
N LEU A 39 -6.17 17.85 -11.20
CA LEU A 39 -5.78 17.11 -10.00
C LEU A 39 -4.32 16.66 -10.07
N THR A 40 -3.86 16.27 -11.27
CA THR A 40 -2.47 15.83 -11.48
C THR A 40 -1.49 16.99 -11.38
N GLU A 41 -1.89 18.18 -11.83
CA GLU A 41 -1.11 19.41 -11.65
C GLU A 41 -1.01 19.78 -10.16
N PHE A 42 -2.11 19.63 -9.41
CA PHE A 42 -2.15 19.95 -7.99
C PHE A 42 -1.37 18.97 -7.10
N LEU A 43 -1.61 17.66 -7.24
CA LEU A 43 -0.97 16.63 -6.39
C LEU A 43 0.38 16.12 -6.93
N GLY A 44 0.64 16.36 -8.20
CA GLY A 44 1.85 15.92 -8.88
C GLY A 44 1.76 14.51 -9.48
N LYS A 45 2.38 14.35 -10.64
CA LYS A 45 2.37 13.09 -11.41
C LYS A 45 2.87 11.87 -10.63
N GLN A 46 3.85 12.05 -9.75
CA GLN A 46 4.38 10.93 -8.94
C GLN A 46 3.33 10.40 -7.98
N CYS A 47 2.64 11.28 -7.25
CA CYS A 47 1.53 10.90 -6.35
C CYS A 47 0.43 10.19 -7.12
N MET A 48 -0.03 10.79 -8.22
CA MET A 48 -1.10 10.19 -9.03
C MET A 48 -0.71 8.83 -9.64
N SER A 49 0.57 8.59 -9.93
CA SER A 49 1.03 7.35 -10.55
C SER A 49 1.01 6.13 -9.62
N VAL A 50 0.96 6.37 -8.31
CA VAL A 50 0.94 5.32 -7.27
C VAL A 50 -0.36 5.32 -6.48
N ASP A 51 -1.33 6.16 -6.83
CA ASP A 51 -2.70 6.07 -6.33
C ASP A 51 -3.48 5.02 -7.14
N VAL A 52 -3.53 3.81 -6.57
CA VAL A 52 -3.99 2.59 -7.24
C VAL A 52 -4.78 1.72 -6.26
N ASN A 53 -5.70 0.93 -6.79
CA ASN A 53 -6.56 0.07 -5.99
C ASN A 53 -5.89 -1.27 -5.60
N SER A 54 -6.57 -2.02 -4.73
CA SER A 54 -6.25 -3.38 -4.27
C SER A 54 -6.25 -4.43 -5.40
N MET A 55 -5.27 -4.34 -6.29
CA MET A 55 -5.06 -5.32 -7.36
C MET A 55 -4.20 -6.47 -6.85
N LYS A 56 -4.27 -7.63 -7.53
CA LYS A 56 -3.49 -8.83 -7.21
C LYS A 56 -1.99 -8.57 -6.86
N PRO A 57 -1.23 -7.72 -7.59
CA PRO A 57 0.18 -7.46 -7.25
C PRO A 57 0.37 -6.54 -6.03
N LEU A 58 -0.66 -5.83 -5.56
CA LEU A 58 -0.57 -4.80 -4.50
C LEU A 58 -1.31 -5.18 -3.21
N ASP A 59 -1.91 -6.36 -3.18
CA ASP A 59 -2.65 -6.92 -2.04
C ASP A 59 -3.98 -6.21 -1.73
N ASN A 60 -4.67 -6.70 -0.71
CA ASN A 60 -5.88 -6.10 -0.16
C ASN A 60 -5.70 -5.86 1.34
N LEU A 61 -5.82 -4.60 1.78
CA LEU A 61 -5.64 -4.21 3.18
C LEU A 61 -6.57 -4.96 4.16
N CYS A 62 -7.80 -5.29 3.75
CA CYS A 62 -8.76 -5.99 4.61
C CYS A 62 -8.43 -7.48 4.79
N HIS A 63 -7.65 -8.06 3.88
CA HIS A 63 -7.25 -9.46 3.93
C HIS A 63 -5.87 -9.62 3.28
N PRO A 64 -4.80 -9.20 3.97
CA PRO A 64 -3.47 -9.18 3.41
C PRO A 64 -2.92 -10.60 3.27
N VAL A 65 -2.49 -10.95 2.06
CA VAL A 65 -1.94 -12.27 1.72
C VAL A 65 -0.62 -12.21 0.94
N SER A 66 -0.18 -11.02 0.55
CA SER A 66 1.04 -10.79 -0.23
C SER A 66 1.89 -9.65 0.32
N VAL A 67 2.04 -8.53 -0.40
CA VAL A 67 3.03 -7.49 -0.11
C VAL A 67 2.72 -6.72 1.18
N ILE A 68 1.45 -6.56 1.54
CA ILE A 68 1.05 -5.97 2.82
C ILE A 68 1.38 -6.96 3.94
N LYS A 69 1.10 -8.25 3.74
CA LYS A 69 1.41 -9.30 4.71
C LYS A 69 2.91 -9.40 5.01
N GLU A 70 3.76 -9.38 3.98
CA GLU A 70 5.22 -9.39 4.14
C GLU A 70 5.69 -8.15 4.94
N ALA A 71 5.11 -6.98 4.66
CA ALA A 71 5.45 -5.75 5.39
C ALA A 71 5.01 -5.80 6.86
N GLU A 72 3.84 -6.36 7.17
CA GLU A 72 3.38 -6.59 8.53
C GLU A 72 4.29 -7.57 9.30
N GLU A 73 4.76 -8.63 8.65
CA GLU A 73 5.72 -9.59 9.24
C GLU A 73 7.08 -8.96 9.52
N LEU A 74 7.59 -8.13 8.60
CA LEU A 74 8.80 -7.34 8.81
C LEU A 74 8.66 -6.42 10.03
N MET A 75 7.52 -5.76 10.17
CA MET A 75 7.25 -4.88 11.32
C MET A 75 7.15 -5.67 12.63
N ALA A 76 6.48 -6.82 12.63
CA ALA A 76 6.39 -7.68 13.81
C ALA A 76 7.79 -8.12 14.28
N ASP A 77 8.66 -8.57 13.36
CA ASP A 77 10.05 -8.95 13.66
C ASP A 77 10.88 -7.77 14.16
N ALA A 78 10.74 -6.58 13.55
CA ALA A 78 11.50 -5.39 13.93
C ALA A 78 11.19 -4.91 15.36
N PHE A 79 9.92 -5.00 15.77
CA PHE A 79 9.45 -4.53 17.08
C PHE A 79 9.37 -5.65 18.13
N GLY A 80 9.68 -6.90 17.77
CA GLY A 80 9.59 -8.05 18.67
C GLY A 80 8.15 -8.39 19.09
N ALA A 81 7.18 -8.09 18.24
CA ALA A 81 5.77 -8.41 18.46
C ALA A 81 5.40 -9.77 17.83
N ALA A 82 4.34 -10.39 18.32
CA ALA A 82 3.80 -11.61 17.68
C ALA A 82 3.17 -11.30 16.32
N HIS A 83 2.49 -10.16 16.20
CA HIS A 83 1.84 -9.68 14.99
C HIS A 83 1.92 -8.16 14.92
N ALA A 84 1.87 -7.61 13.72
CA ALA A 84 1.66 -6.19 13.44
C ALA A 84 0.57 -6.06 12.37
N PHE A 85 -0.15 -4.95 12.38
CA PHE A 85 -1.25 -4.67 11.46
C PHE A 85 -1.13 -3.25 10.92
N PHE A 86 -1.35 -3.07 9.62
CA PHE A 86 -1.35 -1.74 9.02
C PHE A 86 -2.71 -1.04 9.20
N MET A 87 -2.66 0.21 9.68
CA MET A 87 -3.84 1.01 9.97
C MET A 87 -3.73 2.36 9.27
N VAL A 88 -4.71 2.68 8.41
CA VAL A 88 -4.71 3.90 7.59
C VAL A 88 -5.46 5.08 8.21
N ASN A 89 -6.22 4.83 9.29
CA ASN A 89 -7.08 5.82 9.96
C ASN A 89 -6.51 6.27 11.33
N GLY A 90 -5.19 6.15 11.51
CA GLY A 90 -4.50 6.53 12.74
C GLY A 90 -4.82 5.68 13.98
N THR A 91 -4.14 5.98 15.08
CA THR A 91 -4.21 5.19 16.33
C THR A 91 -5.62 5.12 16.92
N SER A 92 -6.45 6.14 16.72
CA SER A 92 -7.85 6.13 17.19
C SER A 92 -8.62 4.95 16.62
N SER A 93 -8.52 4.70 15.31
CA SER A 93 -9.16 3.55 14.66
C SER A 93 -8.49 2.24 15.07
N SER A 94 -7.17 2.24 15.32
CA SER A 94 -6.45 1.07 15.82
C SER A 94 -6.92 0.63 17.21
N VAL A 95 -7.12 1.58 18.14
CA VAL A 95 -7.64 1.28 19.48
C VAL A 95 -9.07 0.77 19.40
N GLN A 96 -9.90 1.35 18.54
CA GLN A 96 -11.26 0.87 18.29
C GLN A 96 -11.25 -0.58 17.78
N ALA A 97 -10.41 -0.90 16.78
CA ALA A 97 -10.28 -2.25 16.23
C ALA A 97 -9.69 -3.27 17.23
N MET A 98 -8.87 -2.81 18.19
CA MET A 98 -8.33 -3.67 19.24
C MET A 98 -9.39 -4.05 20.30
N VAL A 99 -10.36 -3.16 20.55
CA VAL A 99 -11.34 -3.31 21.64
C VAL A 99 -12.65 -3.95 21.16
N MET A 100 -13.11 -3.63 19.95
CA MET A 100 -14.38 -4.13 19.38
C MET A 100 -14.20 -5.48 18.71
#